data_AF-A0A7S2I8D9-F1
#
_entry.id   AF-A0A7S2I8D9-F1
#
_cell.length_a   1.000
_cell.length_b   1.000
_cell.length_c   1.000
_cell.angle_alpha   90.00
_cell.angle_beta   90.00
_cell.angle_gamma   90.00
#
_symmetry.space_group_name_H-M   'P 1'
#
loop_
_entity.id
_entity.type
_entity.pdbx_description
1 polymer ?
#
loop_
_entity_poly.entity_id
_entity_poly.type
_entity_poly.pdbx_seq_one_letter_code
_entity_poly.pdbx_strand_id
1 'polypeptide(L)'
;TNFGIGHNMKEILDAHRPPGGRLGAGHTGLFETITNSLHMQLGLALASLGVATSLTAQHMYALTPYAYLSRDFTTEAALYTHHQYIAGFLMVGAFAHGAIFFVRDYDP
;
A
#
# COMPACT_ATOMS: atom_id res chain seq x y z
N THR A 1 -4.75 23.63 -1.85
CA THR A 1 -4.71 24.25 -0.50
C THR A 1 -5.12 25.72 -0.63
N ASN A 2 -5.47 26.40 0.46
CA ASN A 2 -5.96 27.78 0.41
C ASN A 2 -4.88 28.83 0.08
N PHE A 3 -3.66 28.40 -0.24
CA PHE A 3 -2.50 29.27 -0.46
C PHE A 3 -2.19 29.52 -1.95
N GLY A 4 -3.00 28.99 -2.88
CA GLY A 4 -2.82 29.20 -4.34
C GLY A 4 -1.55 28.57 -4.93
N ILE A 5 -0.72 27.93 -4.10
CA ILE A 5 0.52 27.26 -4.46
C ILE A 5 0.40 25.79 -4.07
N GLY A 6 0.72 24.91 -5.01
CA GLY A 6 0.73 23.47 -4.78
C GLY A 6 0.61 22.69 -6.08
N HIS A 7 0.56 21.37 -5.94
CA HIS A 7 0.37 20.46 -7.06
C HIS A 7 -1.07 19.94 -7.07
N ASN A 8 -1.67 19.89 -8.25
CA ASN A 8 -2.91 19.15 -8.47
C ASN A 8 -2.56 17.71 -8.88
N MET A 9 -2.90 16.74 -8.03
CA MET A 9 -2.61 15.33 -8.31
C MET A 9 -3.29 14.82 -9.57
N LYS A 10 -4.49 15.31 -9.90
CA LYS A 10 -5.17 14.96 -11.14
C LYS A 10 -4.36 15.39 -12.35
N GLU A 11 -3.92 16.64 -12.38
CA GLU A 11 -3.11 17.18 -13.49
C GLU A 11 -1.77 16.44 -13.62
N ILE A 12 -1.13 16.09 -12.51
CA ILE A 12 0.11 15.30 -12.53
C ILE A 12 -0.14 13.92 -13.17
N LEU A 13 -1.19 13.22 -12.74
CA LEU A 13 -1.49 11.88 -13.25
C LEU A 13 -1.89 11.92 -14.72
N ASP A 14 -2.76 12.86 -15.13
CA ASP A 14 -3.20 13.01 -16.52
C ASP A 14 -2.05 13.38 -17.47
N ALA A 15 -1.09 14.20 -17.00
CA ALA A 15 0.09 14.57 -17.75
C ALA A 15 1.16 13.47 -17.80
N HIS A 16 1.12 12.49 -16.89
CA HIS A 16 2.10 11.42 -16.82
C HIS A 16 1.84 10.35 -17.88
N ARG A 17 2.26 10.64 -19.10
CA ARG A 17 2.20 9.74 -20.25
C ARG A 17 3.59 9.28 -20.66
N PRO A 18 3.76 7.98 -20.99
CA PRO A 18 5.05 7.49 -21.43
C PRO A 18 5.47 8.17 -22.75
N PRO A 19 6.75 8.53 -22.92
CA PRO A 19 7.26 9.17 -24.13
C PRO A 19 7.19 8.25 -25.37
N GLY A 20 7.01 6.95 -25.17
CA GLY A 20 6.79 5.94 -26.19
C GLY A 20 6.57 4.55 -25.58
N GLY A 21 6.04 3.60 -26.36
CA GLY A 21 5.88 2.20 -25.94
C GLY A 21 4.42 1.70 -25.86
N ARG A 22 4.27 0.42 -25.52
CA ARG A 22 3.00 -0.35 -25.53
C ARG A 22 2.24 -0.30 -24.20
N LEU A 23 2.35 0.80 -23.44
CA LEU A 23 1.81 0.93 -22.07
C LEU A 23 0.44 1.65 -22.00
N GLY A 24 -0.25 1.80 -23.12
CA GLY A 24 -1.60 2.37 -23.17
C GLY A 24 -1.66 3.89 -23.05
N ALA A 25 -2.79 4.41 -22.59
CA ALA A 25 -3.09 5.84 -22.50
C ALA A 25 -2.44 6.57 -21.30
N GLY A 26 -1.67 5.87 -20.46
CA GLY A 26 -1.07 6.40 -19.24
C GLY A 26 -2.04 6.36 -18.04
N HIS A 27 -1.89 7.28 -17.09
CA HIS A 27 -2.67 7.33 -15.84
C HIS A 27 -3.96 8.16 -15.94
N THR A 28 -4.48 8.42 -17.14
CA THR A 28 -5.70 9.22 -17.32
C THR A 28 -6.89 8.59 -16.60
N GLY A 29 -7.62 9.37 -15.80
CA GLY A 29 -8.80 8.91 -15.04
C GLY A 29 -8.47 8.15 -13.75
N LEU A 30 -7.20 7.82 -13.50
CA LEU A 30 -6.79 7.09 -12.30
C LEU A 30 -7.09 7.84 -11.01
N PHE A 31 -7.02 9.18 -11.05
CA PHE A 31 -7.37 10.02 -9.91
C PHE A 31 -8.82 9.77 -9.48
N GLU A 32 -9.76 9.86 -10.41
CA GLU A 32 -11.19 9.61 -10.17
C GLU A 32 -11.43 8.17 -9.71
N THR A 33 -10.79 7.19 -10.37
CA THR A 33 -10.93 5.78 -10.00
C THR A 33 -10.56 5.53 -8.54
N ILE A 34 -9.45 6.13 -8.07
CA ILE A 34 -9.00 5.97 -6.69
C ILE A 34 -9.86 6.81 -5.74
N THR A 35 -10.14 8.08 -6.05
CA THR A 35 -10.83 8.97 -5.09
C THR A 35 -12.32 8.64 -4.93
N ASN A 36 -12.96 8.07 -5.96
CA ASN A 36 -14.40 7.76 -5.90
C ASN A 36 -14.70 6.39 -5.28
N SER A 37 -13.72 5.47 -5.18
CA SER A 37 -13.92 4.15 -4.57
C SER A 37 -13.20 4.02 -3.23
N LEU A 38 -13.97 3.77 -2.17
CA LEU A 38 -13.43 3.41 -0.86
C LEU A 38 -12.74 2.04 -0.89
N HIS A 39 -13.21 1.11 -1.73
CA HIS A 39 -12.60 -0.21 -1.86
C HIS A 39 -11.22 -0.14 -2.53
N MET A 40 -11.04 0.74 -3.53
CA MET A 40 -9.73 0.97 -4.13
C MET A 40 -8.76 1.62 -3.13
N GLN A 41 -9.21 2.64 -2.39
CA GLN A 41 -8.39 3.28 -1.35
C GLN A 41 -7.98 2.30 -0.26
N LEU A 42 -8.94 1.50 0.25
CA LEU A 42 -8.66 0.52 1.29
C LEU A 42 -7.73 -0.59 0.78
N GLY A 43 -7.91 -1.07 -0.45
CA GLY A 43 -7.02 -2.05 -1.05
C GLY A 43 -5.57 -1.56 -1.11
N LEU A 44 -5.34 -0.33 -1.59
CA LEU A 44 -4.00 0.28 -1.65
C LEU A 44 -3.40 0.54 -0.26
N ALA A 45 -4.21 0.99 0.70
CA ALA A 45 -3.76 1.21 2.07
C ALA A 45 -3.33 -0.10 2.73
N LEU A 46 -4.11 -1.18 2.57
CA LEU A 46 -3.77 -2.50 3.10
C LEU A 46 -2.54 -3.11 2.42
N ALA A 47 -2.37 -2.91 1.11
CA ALA A 47 -1.19 -3.37 0.39
C ALA A 47 0.09 -2.69 0.90
N SER A 48 0.07 -1.35 0.99
CA SER A 48 1.23 -0.58 1.46
C SER A 48 1.54 -0.89 2.93
N LEU A 49 0.51 -0.99 3.78
CA LEU A 49 0.68 -1.34 5.19
C LEU A 49 1.18 -2.78 5.36
N GLY A 50 0.65 -3.75 4.59
CA GLY A 50 1.10 -5.14 4.64
C GLY A 50 2.59 -5.28 4.29
N VAL A 51 3.07 -4.56 3.27
CA VAL A 51 4.50 -4.50 2.94
C VAL A 51 5.31 -3.89 4.08
N ALA A 52 4.87 -2.76 4.64
CA ALA A 52 5.54 -2.11 5.75
C ALA A 52 5.57 -2.98 7.02
N THR A 53 4.48 -3.69 7.34
CA THR A 53 4.41 -4.63 8.47
C THR A 53 5.39 -5.79 8.29
N SER A 54 5.50 -6.35 7.08
CA SER A 54 6.50 -7.39 6.80
C SER A 54 7.93 -6.85 6.94
N LEU A 55 8.18 -5.65 6.40
CA LEU A 55 9.48 -4.97 6.53
C LEU A 55 9.84 -4.74 7.99
N THR A 56 8.89 -4.30 8.82
CA THR A 56 9.09 -4.15 10.28
C THR A 56 9.54 -5.46 10.91
N ALA A 57 8.91 -6.60 10.58
CA ALA A 57 9.34 -7.88 11.13
C ALA A 57 10.78 -8.23 10.69
N GLN A 58 11.11 -8.03 9.41
CA GLN A 58 12.45 -8.29 8.88
C GLN A 58 13.52 -7.39 9.53
N HIS A 59 13.22 -6.12 9.72
CA HIS A 59 14.14 -5.19 10.37
C HIS A 59 14.26 -5.43 11.87
N MET A 60 13.20 -5.79 12.58
CA MET A 60 13.26 -5.95 14.04
C MET A 60 14.13 -7.13 14.49
N TYR A 61 14.15 -8.24 13.73
CA TYR A 61 15.02 -9.38 14.07
C TYR A 61 16.49 -9.11 13.69
N ALA A 62 16.75 -8.41 12.58
CA ALA A 62 18.11 -8.13 12.11
C ALA A 62 18.76 -6.89 12.78
N LEU A 63 17.95 -5.88 13.10
CA LEU A 63 18.34 -4.58 13.65
C LEU A 63 17.53 -4.30 14.91
N THR A 64 17.83 -5.04 15.98
CA THR A 64 17.07 -5.01 17.24
C THR A 64 16.99 -3.59 17.83
N PRO A 65 15.79 -2.96 17.88
CA PRO A 65 15.66 -1.57 18.31
C PRO A 65 15.53 -1.39 19.83
N TYR A 66 15.31 -2.49 20.58
CA TYR A 66 15.05 -2.47 22.02
C TYR A 66 16.19 -3.12 22.81
N ALA A 67 16.57 -2.51 23.94
CA ALA A 67 17.60 -3.03 24.81
C ALA A 67 17.26 -4.45 25.30
N TYR A 68 18.25 -5.34 25.23
CA TYR A 68 18.16 -6.75 25.64
C TYR A 68 17.19 -7.66 24.87
N LEU A 69 16.44 -7.15 23.87
CA LEU A 69 15.51 -7.97 23.09
C LEU A 69 16.22 -9.11 22.35
N SER A 70 17.44 -8.89 21.82
CA SER A 70 18.24 -9.93 21.16
C SER A 70 18.76 -11.03 22.09
N ARG A 71 18.50 -10.92 23.39
CA ARG A 71 18.79 -11.95 24.40
C ARG A 71 17.53 -12.70 24.83
N ASP A 72 16.34 -12.18 24.51
CA ASP A 72 15.06 -12.82 24.78
C ASP A 72 14.52 -13.46 23.49
N PHE A 73 15.02 -14.66 23.21
CA PHE A 73 14.71 -15.39 21.98
C PHE A 73 13.22 -15.72 21.81
N THR A 74 12.51 -15.95 22.91
CA THR A 74 11.07 -16.28 22.86
C THR A 74 10.29 -15.05 22.43
N THR A 75 10.59 -13.88 23.00
CA THR A 75 9.94 -12.63 22.62
C THR A 75 10.28 -12.23 21.19
N GLU A 76 11.53 -12.40 20.75
CA GLU A 76 11.93 -12.10 19.37
C GLU A 76 11.19 -12.99 18.35
N ALA A 77 11.13 -14.30 18.60
CA ALA A 77 10.39 -15.24 17.76
C ALA A 77 8.87 -14.93 17.73
N ALA A 78 8.30 -14.57 18.88
CA ALA A 78 6.89 -14.20 18.99
C ALA A 78 6.58 -12.90 18.20
N LEU A 79 7.42 -11.87 18.32
CA LEU A 79 7.22 -10.60 17.60
C LEU A 79 7.35 -10.77 16.10
N TYR A 80 8.35 -11.53 15.63
CA TYR A 80 8.53 -11.81 14.21
C TYR A 80 7.32 -12.52 13.61
N THR A 81 6.90 -13.63 14.25
CA THR A 81 5.74 -14.42 13.78
C THR A 81 4.47 -13.60 13.82
N HIS A 82 4.21 -12.84 14.90
CA HIS A 82 3.07 -11.95 15.02
C HIS A 82 2.96 -10.97 13.84
N HIS A 83 4.04 -10.23 13.53
CA HIS A 83 4.02 -9.25 12.44
C HIS A 83 3.89 -9.91 11.06
N GLN A 84 4.52 -11.06 10.84
CA GLN A 84 4.38 -11.77 9.55
C GLN A 84 2.96 -12.29 9.32
N TYR A 85 2.29 -12.82 10.35
CA TYR A 85 0.89 -13.23 10.21
C TYR A 85 -0.03 -12.03 9.93
N ILE A 86 0.16 -10.91 10.64
CA ILE A 86 -0.62 -9.69 10.37
C ILE A 86 -0.37 -9.19 8.95
N ALA A 87 0.89 -9.13 8.51
CA ALA A 87 1.24 -8.75 7.14
C ALA A 87 0.51 -9.63 6.11
N GLY A 88 0.46 -10.95 6.34
CA GLY A 88 -0.32 -11.88 5.52
C GLY A 88 -1.81 -11.54 5.46
N PHE A 89 -2.45 -11.30 6.60
CA PHE A 89 -3.87 -10.89 6.64
C PHE A 89 -4.12 -9.57 5.91
N LEU A 90 -3.25 -8.57 6.08
CA LEU A 90 -3.35 -7.30 5.38
C LEU A 90 -3.21 -7.46 3.87
N MET A 91 -2.24 -8.26 3.41
CA MET A 91 -2.04 -8.53 1.97
C MET A 91 -3.23 -9.25 1.35
N VAL A 92 -3.79 -10.26 2.02
CA VAL A 92 -5.01 -10.92 1.54
C VAL A 92 -6.20 -9.94 1.50
N GLY A 93 -6.35 -9.11 2.54
CA GLY A 93 -7.37 -8.06 2.58
C GLY A 93 -7.22 -7.04 1.44
N ALA A 94 -6.00 -6.68 1.09
CA ALA A 94 -5.71 -5.77 -0.03
C ALA A 94 -6.24 -6.32 -1.36
N PHE A 95 -5.93 -7.58 -1.67
CA PHE A 95 -6.43 -8.23 -2.90
C PHE A 95 -7.94 -8.47 -2.86
N ALA A 96 -8.50 -8.80 -1.69
CA ALA A 96 -9.95 -8.94 -1.54
C ALA A 96 -10.67 -7.62 -1.86
N HIS A 97 -10.21 -6.50 -1.31
CA HIS A 97 -10.78 -5.19 -1.60
C HIS A 97 -10.54 -4.73 -3.04
N GLY A 98 -9.39 -5.07 -3.64
CA GLY A 98 -9.15 -4.86 -5.06
C GLY A 98 -10.14 -5.62 -5.95
N ALA A 99 -10.43 -6.89 -5.62
CA ALA A 99 -11.44 -7.67 -6.34
C ALA A 99 -12.86 -7.08 -6.17
N ILE A 100 -13.22 -6.63 -4.96
CA ILE A 100 -14.51 -5.99 -4.70
C ILE A 100 -14.65 -4.70 -5.53
N PHE A 101 -13.57 -3.89 -5.63
CA PHE A 101 -13.53 -2.71 -6.49
C PHE A 101 -13.86 -3.06 -7.94
N PHE A 102 -13.22 -4.09 -8.52
CA PHE A 102 -13.45 -4.49 -9.91
C PHE A 102 -14.89 -4.95 -10.19
N VAL A 103 -15.61 -5.43 -9.18
CA VAL A 103 -17.00 -5.89 -9.33
C VAL A 103 -18.00 -4.76 -9.13
N ARG A 104 -17.74 -3.82 -8.21
CA ARG A 104 -18.75 -2.86 -7.74
C ARG A 104 -18.55 -1.44 -8.22
N ASP A 105 -17.29 -1.01 -8.31
CA ASP A 105 -16.95 0.42 -8.41
C ASP A 105 -16.13 0.73 -9.68
N TYR A 106 -15.68 -0.29 -10.42
CA TYR A 106 -14.95 -0.12 -11.66
C TYR A 106 -15.89 0.26 -12.82
N ASP A 107 -15.54 1.34 -13.51
CA ASP A 107 -16.18 1.81 -14.74
C ASP A 107 -15.18 1.64 -15.91
N PRO A 108 -15.47 0.80 -16.93
CA PRO A 108 -14.56 0.50 -18.03
C PRO A 108 -14.17 1.67 -18.94
#